data_AF-A0A936NR55-F1
#
_entry.id   AF-A0A936NR55-F1
#
_cell.length_a   1.000
_cell.length_b   1.000
_cell.length_c   1.000
_cell.angle_alpha   90.00
_cell.angle_beta   90.00
_cell.angle_gamma   90.00
#
_symmetry.space_group_name_H-M   'P 1'
#
loop_
_entity.id
_entity.type
_entity.pdbx_description
1 polymer ?
#
loop_
_entity_poly.entity_id
_entity_poly.type
_entity_poly.pdbx_seq_one_letter_code
_entity_poly.pdbx_strand_id
1 'polypeptide(L)'
;MLGCRALGAFLTVLFLLLAINANGQSAGTAARLGIFAQTTKDKGLTPIVSNERERQKWEEIEELIFLDDNDGQPIHPTLRWLWQWLDTSGHMVFVDIRHKRGDLNLAGSFSIEKFDPRGARHICVIRLNLNNIDLANVGQENKLKNGLIPFEGLGKTERYVEVLGHEMSHAVHILSDHELSNSVIHLVNRTNEILLDKNRQQQLDQIEPEFRKRLSKRDDLLKILESKAADMEKVVWHELFNGLERREKTSAVGDK
;
A
#
# COMPACT_ATOMS: atom_id res chain seq x y z
N MET A 1 17.63 40.77 16.96
CA MET A 1 18.45 40.09 15.94
C MET A 1 18.97 38.79 16.55
N LEU A 2 19.00 37.70 15.76
CA LEU A 2 18.93 36.26 16.13
C LEU A 2 17.47 35.85 16.41
N GLY A 3 16.79 34.98 15.67
CA GLY A 3 17.18 34.05 14.61
C GLY A 3 16.08 33.00 14.45
N CYS A 4 14.80 33.41 14.37
CA CYS A 4 13.64 32.52 14.17
C CYS A 4 13.42 32.24 12.68
N ARG A 5 14.28 31.41 12.07
CA ARG A 5 14.04 30.87 10.71
C ARG A 5 14.72 29.51 10.56
N ALA A 6 14.04 28.45 10.99
CA ALA A 6 14.30 27.07 10.56
C ALA A 6 13.08 26.17 10.85
N LEU A 7 11.91 26.57 10.37
CA LEU A 7 10.74 25.70 10.20
C LEU A 7 10.30 25.84 8.74
N GLY A 8 11.13 25.32 7.84
CA GLY A 8 10.91 25.38 6.40
C GLY A 8 11.38 24.08 5.77
N ALA A 9 10.45 23.41 5.10
CA ALA A 9 10.68 22.29 4.19
C ALA A 9 11.21 20.99 4.81
N PHE A 10 10.32 20.25 5.50
CA PHE A 10 10.34 18.78 5.45
C PHE A 10 9.03 18.30 4.82
N LEU A 11 8.84 18.69 3.56
CA LEU A 11 7.88 18.07 2.64
C LEU A 11 8.56 16.83 2.05
N THR A 12 8.92 15.89 2.92
CA THR A 12 9.31 14.56 2.48
C THR A 12 8.03 13.76 2.46
N VAL A 13 7.71 13.21 1.31
CA VAL A 13 6.68 12.18 1.10
C VAL A 13 6.97 11.06 2.10
N LEU A 14 6.42 11.21 3.30
CA LEU A 14 6.43 10.21 4.33
C LEU A 14 5.34 9.24 3.89
N PHE A 15 5.74 8.21 3.16
CA PHE A 15 5.00 6.97 3.07
C PHE A 15 4.79 6.52 4.52
N LEU A 16 3.64 6.91 5.08
CA LEU A 16 3.25 6.55 6.43
C LEU A 16 2.50 5.23 6.28
N LEU A 17 3.25 4.14 6.17
CA LEU A 17 2.68 2.82 6.40
C LEU A 17 1.91 2.81 7.71
N LEU A 18 0.72 2.23 7.63
CA LEU A 18 -0.23 2.02 8.71
C LEU A 18 -0.89 3.33 9.19
N ALA A 19 -1.67 3.92 8.28
CA ALA A 19 -2.76 4.82 8.62
C ALA A 19 -3.65 4.18 9.70
N ILE A 20 -3.58 4.74 10.89
CA ILE A 20 -4.34 4.32 12.04
C ILE A 20 -5.76 4.85 11.86
N ASN A 21 -6.70 3.94 11.64
CA ASN A 21 -8.11 4.23 11.84
C ASN A 21 -8.42 4.30 13.35
N ALA A 22 -7.99 5.37 14.04
CA ALA A 22 -8.54 5.65 15.37
C ALA A 22 -9.85 6.45 15.20
N ASN A 23 -10.95 5.73 15.29
CA ASN A 23 -12.32 6.24 15.46
C ASN A 23 -12.90 7.05 14.29
N GLY A 24 -13.56 6.36 13.36
CA GLY A 24 -14.55 6.99 12.47
C GLY A 24 -14.84 6.22 11.19
N GLN A 25 -13.80 5.81 10.45
CA GLN A 25 -13.99 5.11 9.17
C GLN A 25 -14.08 3.58 9.30
N SER A 26 -13.68 3.00 10.44
CA SER A 26 -13.69 1.55 10.65
C SER A 26 -15.10 0.96 10.71
N ALA A 27 -16.13 1.68 11.18
CA ALA A 27 -17.48 1.12 11.27
C ALA A 27 -18.08 0.81 9.89
N GLY A 28 -17.86 1.69 8.90
CA GLY A 28 -18.33 1.49 7.52
C GLY A 28 -17.52 0.41 6.78
N THR A 29 -16.19 0.41 6.95
CA THR A 29 -15.33 -0.62 6.34
C THR A 29 -15.55 -1.98 7.00
N ALA A 30 -15.65 -2.08 8.33
CA ALA A 30 -15.91 -3.33 9.05
C ALA A 30 -17.30 -3.90 8.76
N ALA A 31 -18.34 -3.06 8.64
CA ALA A 31 -19.67 -3.51 8.21
C ALA A 31 -19.63 -4.07 6.77
N ARG A 32 -18.94 -3.39 5.85
CA ARG A 32 -18.72 -3.89 4.49
C ARG A 32 -17.94 -5.21 4.49
N LEU A 33 -16.81 -5.26 5.20
CA LEU A 33 -15.97 -6.45 5.32
C LEU A 33 -16.70 -7.62 5.97
N GLY A 34 -17.56 -7.37 6.96
CA GLY A 34 -18.38 -8.39 7.60
C GLY A 34 -19.39 -9.02 6.65
N ILE A 35 -19.96 -8.23 5.74
CA ILE A 35 -20.84 -8.72 4.67
C ILE A 35 -20.05 -9.49 3.61
N PHE A 36 -18.91 -8.95 3.16
CA PHE A 36 -18.08 -9.60 2.14
C PHE A 36 -17.42 -10.90 2.63
N ALA A 37 -16.94 -10.94 3.87
CA ALA A 37 -16.28 -12.11 4.41
C ALA A 37 -17.21 -13.32 4.59
N GLN A 38 -18.53 -13.11 4.62
CA GLN A 38 -19.51 -14.19 4.65
C GLN A 38 -19.83 -14.73 3.25
N THR A 39 -19.64 -13.93 2.20
CA THR A 39 -19.99 -14.30 0.81
C THR A 39 -18.79 -14.82 0.01
N THR A 40 -17.56 -14.42 0.33
CA THR A 40 -16.35 -14.87 -0.35
C THR A 40 -15.63 -15.97 0.43
N LYS A 41 -16.15 -17.20 0.35
CA LYS A 41 -15.51 -18.34 1.03
C LYS A 41 -14.15 -18.74 0.44
N ASP A 42 -13.87 -18.41 -0.82
CA ASP A 42 -12.82 -19.11 -1.59
C ASP A 42 -11.80 -18.22 -2.34
N LYS A 43 -11.72 -16.90 -2.09
CA LYS A 43 -10.73 -16.02 -2.74
C LYS A 43 -9.88 -15.25 -1.74
N GLY A 44 -8.56 -15.19 -1.98
CA GLY A 44 -7.60 -14.55 -1.11
C GLY A 44 -7.43 -13.06 -1.38
N LEU A 45 -7.48 -12.61 -2.65
CA LEU A 45 -7.48 -11.19 -3.00
C LEU A 45 -8.82 -10.78 -3.62
N THR A 46 -9.54 -9.82 -3.03
CA THR A 46 -10.89 -9.44 -3.46
C THR A 46 -11.07 -7.92 -3.52
N PRO A 47 -11.51 -7.32 -4.63
CA PRO A 47 -11.79 -5.90 -4.66
C PRO A 47 -13.07 -5.54 -3.88
N ILE A 48 -13.04 -4.40 -3.19
CA ILE A 48 -14.22 -3.74 -2.63
C ILE A 48 -14.59 -2.62 -3.60
N VAL A 49 -15.63 -2.88 -4.39
CA VAL A 49 -16.07 -1.97 -5.44
C VAL A 49 -17.44 -1.40 -5.08
N SER A 50 -17.55 -0.08 -5.01
CA SER A 50 -18.80 0.61 -4.59
C SER A 50 -19.60 1.18 -5.77
N ASN A 51 -18.97 1.37 -6.93
CA ASN A 51 -19.59 1.95 -8.12
C ASN A 51 -18.90 1.46 -9.40
N GLU A 52 -19.52 1.73 -10.55
CA GLU A 52 -19.05 1.26 -11.85
C GLU A 52 -17.67 1.81 -12.23
N ARG A 53 -17.36 3.05 -11.84
CA ARG A 53 -16.05 3.64 -12.11
C ARG A 53 -14.93 2.93 -11.34
N GLU A 54 -15.17 2.57 -10.09
CA GLU A 54 -14.23 1.75 -9.31
C GLU A 54 -14.07 0.35 -9.92
N ARG A 55 -15.15 -0.23 -10.49
CA ARG A 55 -15.11 -1.52 -11.17
C ARG A 55 -14.20 -1.48 -12.39
N GLN A 56 -14.44 -0.51 -13.28
CA GLN A 56 -13.64 -0.31 -14.48
C GLN A 56 -12.17 -0.10 -14.14
N LYS A 57 -11.86 0.67 -13.09
CA LYS A 57 -10.47 0.84 -12.64
C LYS A 57 -9.84 -0.43 -12.09
N TRP A 58 -10.62 -1.27 -11.41
CA TRP A 58 -10.13 -2.57 -11.01
C TRP A 58 -9.86 -3.50 -12.20
N GLU A 59 -10.77 -3.53 -13.18
CA GLU A 59 -10.61 -4.32 -14.41
C GLU A 59 -9.36 -3.88 -15.19
N GLU A 60 -9.14 -2.57 -15.37
CA GLU A 60 -7.91 -2.04 -16.00
C GLU A 60 -6.63 -2.45 -15.24
N ILE A 61 -6.67 -2.48 -13.90
CA ILE A 61 -5.55 -2.92 -13.05
C ILE A 61 -5.30 -4.42 -13.23
N GLU A 62 -6.35 -5.25 -13.19
CA GLU A 62 -6.26 -6.69 -13.40
C GLU A 62 -5.73 -7.03 -14.79
N GLU A 63 -6.29 -6.43 -15.83
CA GLU A 63 -5.84 -6.62 -17.22
C GLU A 63 -4.36 -6.30 -17.37
N LEU A 64 -3.88 -5.22 -16.74
CA LEU A 64 -2.47 -4.86 -16.79
C LEU A 64 -1.60 -5.88 -16.04
N ILE A 65 -1.96 -6.31 -14.83
CA ILE A 65 -1.19 -7.29 -14.04
C ILE A 65 -1.10 -8.65 -14.75
N PHE A 66 -2.21 -9.06 -15.40
CA PHE A 66 -2.32 -10.34 -16.08
C PHE A 66 -1.99 -10.29 -17.58
N LEU A 67 -1.36 -9.20 -18.03
CA LEU A 67 -0.91 -9.09 -19.41
C LEU A 67 0.21 -10.10 -19.71
N ASP A 68 0.03 -10.86 -20.78
CA ASP A 68 1.02 -11.80 -21.32
C ASP A 68 1.64 -11.26 -22.62
N ASP A 69 2.87 -11.67 -22.91
CA ASP A 69 3.49 -11.45 -24.21
C ASP A 69 3.05 -12.49 -25.25
N ASN A 70 3.58 -12.39 -26.48
CA ASN A 70 3.22 -13.30 -27.58
C ASN A 70 3.62 -14.76 -27.32
N ASP A 71 4.52 -15.01 -26.38
CA ASP A 71 4.96 -16.35 -25.98
C ASP A 71 4.15 -16.88 -24.78
N GLY A 72 3.10 -16.15 -24.38
CA GLY A 72 2.25 -16.48 -23.23
C GLY A 72 2.96 -16.31 -21.88
N GLN A 73 4.07 -15.56 -21.84
CA GLN A 73 4.77 -15.28 -20.60
C GLN A 73 4.24 -13.99 -19.96
N PRO A 74 4.17 -13.92 -18.61
CA PRO A 74 3.77 -12.70 -17.92
C PRO A 74 4.72 -11.55 -18.26
N ILE A 75 4.17 -10.42 -18.71
CA ILE A 75 4.95 -9.19 -18.89
C ILE A 75 5.40 -8.63 -17.52
N HIS A 76 4.57 -8.86 -16.50
CA HIS A 76 4.79 -8.39 -15.14
C HIS A 76 4.88 -9.57 -14.14
N PRO A 77 5.95 -10.39 -14.21
CA PRO A 77 6.05 -11.62 -13.45
C PRO A 77 6.04 -11.39 -11.93
N THR A 78 6.68 -10.32 -11.43
CA THR A 78 6.70 -10.01 -10.00
C THR A 78 5.33 -9.60 -9.50
N LEU A 79 4.61 -8.74 -10.24
CA LEU A 79 3.23 -8.37 -9.90
C LEU A 79 2.30 -9.57 -9.87
N ARG A 80 2.38 -10.45 -10.88
CA ARG A 80 1.59 -11.67 -10.93
C ARG A 80 1.90 -12.60 -9.76
N TRP A 81 3.18 -12.73 -9.39
CA TRP A 81 3.57 -13.52 -8.22
C TRP A 81 3.02 -12.95 -6.91
N LEU A 82 3.14 -11.64 -6.67
CA LEU A 82 2.58 -10.97 -5.48
C LEU A 82 1.08 -11.24 -5.37
N TRP A 83 0.36 -11.09 -6.47
CA TRP A 83 -1.08 -11.36 -6.55
C TRP A 83 -1.40 -12.81 -6.21
N GLN A 84 -0.77 -13.76 -6.91
CA GLN A 84 -1.02 -15.20 -6.73
C GLN A 84 -0.69 -15.65 -5.31
N TRP A 85 0.37 -15.12 -4.72
CA TRP A 85 0.70 -15.40 -3.33
C TRP A 85 -0.43 -14.96 -2.41
N LEU A 86 -0.92 -13.72 -2.54
CA LEU A 86 -2.00 -13.21 -1.70
C LEU A 86 -3.29 -14.03 -1.89
N ASP A 87 -3.61 -14.37 -3.14
CA ASP A 87 -4.80 -15.16 -3.46
C ASP A 87 -4.77 -16.59 -2.89
N THR A 88 -3.57 -17.18 -2.79
CA THR A 88 -3.38 -18.56 -2.30
C THR A 88 -2.90 -18.66 -0.85
N SER A 89 -2.63 -17.52 -0.19
CA SER A 89 -2.06 -17.46 1.17
C SER A 89 -2.95 -18.03 2.28
N GLY A 90 -4.26 -18.20 2.02
CA GLY A 90 -5.26 -18.56 3.03
C GLY A 90 -5.74 -17.39 3.89
N HIS A 91 -5.12 -16.21 3.76
CA HIS A 91 -5.61 -14.97 4.33
C HIS A 91 -6.70 -14.34 3.46
N MET A 92 -7.48 -13.43 4.03
CA MET A 92 -8.48 -12.64 3.28
C MET A 92 -7.95 -11.22 3.13
N VAL A 93 -7.59 -10.85 1.90
CA VAL A 93 -7.04 -9.55 1.56
C VAL A 93 -8.02 -8.84 0.64
N PHE A 94 -8.50 -7.68 1.09
CA PHE A 94 -9.41 -6.86 0.31
C PHE A 94 -8.70 -5.67 -0.31
N VAL A 95 -9.06 -5.28 -1.53
CA VAL A 95 -8.53 -4.06 -2.18
C VAL A 95 -9.63 -3.01 -2.26
N ASP A 96 -9.51 -1.95 -1.47
CA ASP A 96 -10.47 -0.83 -1.41
C ASP A 96 -9.96 0.33 -2.28
N ILE A 97 -10.58 0.51 -3.45
CA ILE A 97 -10.24 1.56 -4.41
C ILE A 97 -11.07 2.82 -4.10
N ARG A 98 -10.40 3.91 -3.72
CA ARG A 98 -11.04 5.16 -3.33
C ARG A 98 -10.77 6.27 -4.33
N HIS A 99 -11.85 6.87 -4.81
CA HIS A 99 -11.85 8.10 -5.63
C HIS A 99 -12.16 9.37 -4.84
N LYS A 100 -12.52 9.27 -3.55
CA LYS A 100 -12.76 10.44 -2.72
C LYS A 100 -11.46 10.86 -2.06
N ARG A 101 -11.24 12.17 -1.99
CA ARG A 101 -10.12 12.74 -1.22
C ARG A 101 -10.27 12.26 0.22
N GLY A 102 -9.38 11.36 0.64
CA GLY A 102 -9.30 10.95 2.04
C GLY A 102 -8.67 12.06 2.89
N ASP A 103 -8.87 11.98 4.19
CA ASP A 103 -8.27 12.89 5.17
C ASP A 103 -6.73 12.75 5.25
N LEU A 104 -6.17 11.72 4.61
CA LEU A 104 -4.76 11.39 4.59
C LEU A 104 -4.18 11.55 3.19
N ASN A 105 -3.01 12.18 3.09
CA ASN A 105 -2.25 12.40 1.85
C ASN A 105 -1.50 11.14 1.38
N LEU A 106 -2.01 9.94 1.68
CA LEU A 106 -1.38 8.68 1.30
C LEU A 106 -1.93 8.18 -0.04
N ALA A 107 -1.05 7.67 -0.88
CA ALA A 107 -1.38 7.06 -2.17
C ALA A 107 -1.91 5.63 -2.00
N GLY A 108 -1.30 4.86 -1.10
CA GLY A 108 -1.65 3.50 -0.74
C GLY A 108 -1.58 3.27 0.77
N SER A 109 -2.16 2.16 1.24
CA SER A 109 -1.85 1.59 2.56
C SER A 109 -2.31 0.15 2.69
N PHE A 110 -1.53 -0.68 3.37
CA PHE A 110 -1.92 -2.00 3.86
C PHE A 110 -2.24 -1.98 5.37
N SER A 111 -3.30 -2.68 5.79
CA SER A 111 -3.64 -2.89 7.20
C SER A 111 -4.21 -4.28 7.48
N ILE A 112 -3.89 -4.83 8.65
CA ILE A 112 -4.57 -6.01 9.21
C ILE A 112 -5.77 -5.50 10.03
N GLU A 113 -6.99 -5.73 9.53
CA GLU A 113 -8.24 -5.34 10.19
C GLU A 113 -8.66 -6.34 11.27
N LYS A 114 -8.38 -7.64 11.05
CA LYS A 114 -8.59 -8.70 12.03
C LYS A 114 -7.39 -9.62 12.09
N PHE A 115 -6.71 -9.60 13.24
CA PHE A 115 -5.62 -10.51 13.54
C PHE A 115 -6.16 -11.89 13.96
N ASP A 116 -5.50 -12.95 13.52
CA ASP A 116 -5.78 -14.34 13.91
C ASP A 116 -4.59 -14.80 14.77
N PRO A 117 -4.78 -15.04 16.08
CA PRO A 117 -3.70 -15.47 16.97
C PRO A 117 -3.03 -16.78 16.57
N ARG A 118 -3.63 -17.58 15.68
CA ARG A 118 -3.03 -18.80 15.13
C ARG A 118 -2.25 -18.58 13.84
N GLY A 119 -2.27 -17.36 13.30
CA GLY A 119 -1.62 -17.01 12.04
C GLY A 119 -2.26 -17.62 10.79
N ALA A 120 -3.40 -18.29 10.90
CA ALA A 120 -3.98 -19.04 9.78
C ALA A 120 -4.75 -18.12 8.82
N ARG A 121 -5.60 -17.22 9.35
CA ARG A 121 -6.52 -16.43 8.51
C ARG A 121 -6.69 -15.00 9.02
N HIS A 122 -5.71 -14.16 8.72
CA HIS A 122 -5.84 -12.71 8.88
C HIS A 122 -6.88 -12.13 7.92
N ILE A 123 -7.57 -11.06 8.34
CA ILE A 123 -8.39 -10.22 7.46
C ILE A 123 -7.67 -8.89 7.28
N CYS A 124 -7.34 -8.55 6.03
CA CYS A 124 -6.51 -7.41 5.69
C CYS A 124 -7.18 -6.54 4.62
N VAL A 125 -6.75 -5.28 4.54
CA VAL A 125 -7.19 -4.34 3.51
C VAL A 125 -5.99 -3.62 2.94
N ILE A 126 -5.87 -3.63 1.62
CA ILE A 126 -5.07 -2.71 0.83
C ILE A 126 -6.00 -1.59 0.39
N ARG A 127 -5.63 -0.33 0.62
CA ARG A 127 -6.39 0.84 0.16
C ARG A 127 -5.59 1.59 -0.88
N LEU A 128 -6.22 1.92 -1.99
CA LEU A 128 -5.64 2.77 -3.04
C LEU A 128 -6.42 4.08 -3.10
N ASN A 129 -5.74 5.22 -3.00
CA ASN A 129 -6.35 6.53 -3.16
C ASN A 129 -5.95 7.11 -4.52
N LEU A 130 -6.82 6.88 -5.52
CA LEU A 130 -6.52 7.21 -6.90
C LEU A 130 -6.31 8.72 -7.12
N ASN A 131 -7.01 9.57 -6.36
CA ASN A 131 -6.80 11.02 -6.46
C ASN A 131 -5.41 11.43 -5.96
N ASN A 132 -4.93 10.82 -4.87
CA ASN A 132 -3.60 11.14 -4.36
C ASN A 132 -2.52 10.62 -5.31
N ILE A 133 -2.73 9.46 -5.94
CA ILE A 133 -1.82 8.93 -6.97
C ILE A 133 -1.81 9.85 -8.21
N ASP A 134 -2.98 10.29 -8.67
CA ASP A 134 -3.11 11.20 -9.82
C ASP A 134 -2.42 12.55 -9.58
N LEU A 135 -2.44 13.04 -8.34
CA LEU A 135 -1.88 14.34 -7.94
C LEU A 135 -0.43 14.25 -7.45
N ALA A 136 0.16 13.06 -7.42
CA ALA A 136 1.53 12.88 -6.96
C ALA A 136 2.52 13.61 -7.87
N ASN A 137 3.44 14.36 -7.25
CA ASN A 137 4.51 15.03 -7.99
C ASN A 137 5.58 13.99 -8.40
N VAL A 138 6.04 14.08 -9.65
CA VAL A 138 7.03 13.16 -10.23
C VAL A 138 8.27 13.95 -10.59
N GLY A 139 9.42 13.59 -10.01
CA GLY A 139 10.66 14.33 -10.20
C GLY A 139 11.83 13.80 -9.37
N GLN A 140 13.04 14.26 -9.71
CA GLN A 140 14.30 13.83 -9.06
C GLN A 140 14.33 14.13 -7.55
N GLU A 141 13.55 15.11 -7.10
CA GLU A 141 13.38 15.44 -5.69
C GLU A 141 12.69 14.32 -4.88
N ASN A 142 11.96 13.43 -5.55
CA ASN A 142 11.27 12.28 -4.95
C ASN A 142 12.05 10.97 -5.12
N LYS A 143 13.30 11.03 -5.58
CA LYS A 143 14.15 9.85 -5.78
C LYS A 143 14.41 9.13 -4.46
N LEU A 144 14.06 7.86 -4.40
CA LEU A 144 14.29 6.98 -3.26
C LEU A 144 15.78 6.60 -3.15
N LYS A 145 16.17 6.09 -1.99
CA LYS A 145 17.57 5.67 -1.71
C LYS A 145 18.07 4.58 -2.65
N ASN A 146 17.18 3.71 -3.14
CA ASN A 146 17.50 2.67 -4.10
C ASN A 146 17.55 3.19 -5.55
N GLY A 147 17.35 4.49 -5.76
CA GLY A 147 17.42 5.19 -7.03
C GLY A 147 16.12 5.22 -7.83
N LEU A 148 15.05 4.58 -7.36
CA LEU A 148 13.73 4.66 -7.97
C LEU A 148 13.18 6.10 -7.88
N ILE A 149 12.54 6.57 -8.95
CA ILE A 149 11.69 7.77 -8.92
C ILE A 149 10.27 7.28 -9.12
N PRO A 150 9.43 7.27 -8.07
CA PRO A 150 8.08 6.75 -8.16
C PRO A 150 7.31 7.41 -9.31
N PHE A 151 6.54 6.61 -10.05
CA PHE A 151 5.71 7.04 -11.18
C PHE A 151 6.45 7.58 -12.42
N GLU A 152 7.78 7.64 -12.43
CA GLU A 152 8.54 8.16 -13.57
C GLU A 152 8.30 7.29 -14.81
N GLY A 153 7.93 7.94 -15.93
CA GLY A 153 7.65 7.26 -17.19
C GLY A 153 6.34 6.45 -17.22
N LEU A 154 5.56 6.42 -16.14
CA LEU A 154 4.34 5.62 -16.05
C LEU A 154 3.07 6.41 -16.36
N GLY A 155 2.18 5.77 -17.12
CA GLY A 155 0.81 6.20 -17.36
C GLY A 155 -0.09 6.04 -16.13
N LYS A 156 -1.35 6.47 -16.24
CA LYS A 156 -2.26 6.57 -15.10
C LYS A 156 -2.53 5.22 -14.43
N THR A 157 -2.84 4.19 -15.22
CA THR A 157 -3.13 2.85 -14.71
C THR A 157 -1.87 2.18 -14.18
N GLU A 158 -0.73 2.37 -14.84
CA GLU A 158 0.57 1.86 -14.37
C GLU A 158 0.94 2.44 -13.00
N ARG A 159 0.67 3.72 -12.74
CA ARG A 159 0.88 4.32 -11.40
C ARG A 159 0.00 3.67 -10.32
N TYR A 160 -1.24 3.29 -10.66
CA TYR A 160 -2.10 2.57 -9.72
C TYR A 160 -1.53 1.19 -9.40
N VAL A 161 -1.02 0.51 -10.42
CA VAL A 161 -0.41 -0.82 -10.28
C VAL A 161 0.93 -0.75 -9.55
N GLU A 162 1.73 0.31 -9.73
CA GLU A 162 2.96 0.54 -8.94
C GLU A 162 2.64 0.63 -7.44
N VAL A 163 1.68 1.49 -7.06
CA VAL A 163 1.25 1.61 -5.65
C VAL A 163 0.66 0.31 -5.13
N LEU A 164 -0.17 -0.38 -5.92
CA LEU A 164 -0.70 -1.68 -5.53
C LEU A 164 0.41 -2.71 -5.32
N GLY A 165 1.42 -2.74 -6.19
CA GLY A 165 2.60 -3.60 -6.07
C GLY A 165 3.37 -3.34 -4.77
N HIS A 166 3.56 -2.07 -4.41
CA HIS A 166 4.17 -1.65 -3.14
C HIS A 166 3.36 -2.18 -1.93
N GLU A 167 2.04 -1.96 -1.91
CA GLU A 167 1.19 -2.42 -0.79
C GLU A 167 1.04 -3.95 -0.73
N MET A 168 1.02 -4.63 -1.88
CA MET A 168 1.05 -6.09 -1.93
C MET A 168 2.37 -6.63 -1.39
N SER A 169 3.50 -5.95 -1.65
CA SER A 169 4.79 -6.32 -1.07
C SER A 169 4.78 -6.25 0.46
N HIS A 170 4.15 -5.22 1.04
CA HIS A 170 3.90 -5.19 2.48
C HIS A 170 3.07 -6.37 2.94
N ALA A 171 1.94 -6.62 2.27
CA ALA A 171 1.05 -7.71 2.62
C ALA A 171 1.78 -9.06 2.61
N VAL A 172 2.48 -9.39 1.52
CA VAL A 172 3.25 -10.63 1.38
C VAL A 172 4.31 -10.73 2.48
N HIS A 173 5.09 -9.67 2.69
CA HIS A 173 6.18 -9.72 3.66
C HIS A 173 5.66 -9.91 5.09
N ILE A 174 4.64 -9.15 5.49
CA ILE A 174 4.06 -9.18 6.84
C ILE A 174 3.35 -10.51 7.08
N LEU A 175 2.55 -10.98 6.12
CA LEU A 175 1.72 -12.17 6.27
C LEU A 175 2.49 -13.49 6.14
N SER A 176 3.66 -13.48 5.49
CA SER A 176 4.54 -14.66 5.42
C SER A 176 5.18 -15.02 6.77
N ASP A 177 5.17 -14.11 7.75
CA ASP A 177 5.78 -14.30 9.06
C ASP A 177 4.79 -13.90 10.16
N HIS A 178 4.31 -14.89 10.90
CA HIS A 178 3.34 -14.67 11.98
C HIS A 178 3.88 -13.74 13.08
N GLU A 179 5.17 -13.85 13.43
CA GLU A 179 5.78 -13.00 14.45
C GLU A 179 5.93 -11.55 13.97
N LEU A 180 6.16 -11.36 12.67
CA LEU A 180 6.15 -10.05 12.05
C LEU A 180 4.73 -9.45 12.03
N SER A 181 3.72 -10.23 11.64
CA SER A 181 2.31 -9.83 11.73
C SER A 181 1.91 -9.44 13.16
N ASN A 182 2.29 -10.25 14.15
CA ASN A 182 2.09 -9.99 15.57
C ASN A 182 2.79 -8.68 15.99
N SER A 183 4.03 -8.47 15.54
CA SER A 183 4.78 -7.24 15.80
C SER A 183 4.11 -6.02 15.18
N VAL A 184 3.59 -6.11 13.96
CA VAL A 184 2.86 -4.99 13.32
C VAL A 184 1.63 -4.60 14.15
N ILE A 185 0.84 -5.58 14.58
CA ILE A 185 -0.33 -5.32 15.44
C ILE A 185 0.08 -4.72 16.78
N HIS A 186 0.96 -5.41 17.50
CA HIS A 186 1.23 -5.08 18.89
C HIS A 186 2.25 -3.97 19.07
N LEU A 187 3.17 -3.75 18.15
CA LEU A 187 4.15 -2.67 18.23
C LEU A 187 3.71 -1.49 17.39
N VAL A 188 3.30 -1.67 16.13
CA VAL A 188 2.93 -0.52 15.30
C VAL A 188 1.55 -0.01 15.68
N ASN A 189 0.48 -0.77 15.42
CA ASN A 189 -0.90 -0.30 15.58
C ASN A 189 -1.18 0.17 17.00
N ARG A 190 -0.75 -0.60 18.02
CA ARG A 190 -1.00 -0.21 19.41
C ARG A 190 -0.22 1.04 19.86
N THR A 191 1.02 1.23 19.40
CA THR A 191 1.79 2.47 19.72
C THR A 191 1.14 3.68 19.10
N ASN A 192 0.66 3.49 17.88
CA ASN A 192 -0.05 4.44 17.08
C ASN A 192 -1.38 4.88 17.73
N GLU A 193 -2.18 3.95 18.24
CA GLU A 193 -3.37 4.24 19.06
C GLU A 193 -3.04 5.08 20.29
N ILE A 194 -2.01 4.70 21.04
CA ILE A 194 -1.55 5.45 22.23
C ILE A 194 -1.12 6.88 21.84
N LEU A 195 -0.43 7.04 20.71
CA LEU A 195 0.00 8.35 20.22
C LEU A 195 -1.20 9.24 19.90
N LEU A 196 -2.23 8.68 19.27
CA LEU A 196 -3.46 9.40 18.98
C LEU A 196 -4.25 9.76 20.23
N ASP A 197 -4.33 8.86 21.20
CA ASP A 197 -4.94 9.14 22.51
C ASP A 197 -4.22 10.27 23.23
N LYS A 198 -2.88 10.22 23.31
CA LYS A 198 -2.07 11.29 23.91
C LYS A 198 -2.21 12.61 23.17
N ASN A 199 -2.29 12.60 21.84
CA ASN A 199 -2.53 13.81 21.05
C ASN A 199 -3.91 14.41 21.34
N ARG A 200 -4.96 13.58 21.40
CA ARG A 200 -6.31 14.03 21.78
C ARG A 200 -6.37 14.64 23.18
N GLN A 201 -5.55 14.14 24.08
CA GLN A 201 -5.43 14.64 25.46
C GLN A 201 -4.45 15.81 25.60
N GLN A 202 -3.80 16.27 24.52
CA GLN A 202 -2.76 17.31 24.52
C GLN A 202 -1.56 16.99 25.45
N GLN A 203 -1.22 15.70 25.57
CA GLN A 203 -0.16 15.20 26.45
C GLN A 203 1.11 14.78 25.67
N LEU A 204 1.31 15.31 24.46
CA LEU A 204 2.48 14.96 23.65
C LEU A 204 3.80 15.44 24.25
N ASP A 205 3.77 16.46 25.12
CA ASP A 205 4.98 16.94 25.81
C ASP A 205 5.37 16.03 26.99
N GLN A 206 4.49 15.12 27.42
CA GLN A 206 4.67 14.20 28.55
C GLN A 206 4.92 12.76 28.06
N ILE A 207 5.87 12.61 27.15
CA ILE A 207 6.29 11.29 26.64
C ILE A 207 7.31 10.68 27.61
N GLU A 208 6.84 9.71 28.39
CA GLU A 208 7.64 8.89 29.30
C GLU A 208 8.79 8.16 28.57
N PRO A 209 9.93 7.91 29.24
CA PRO A 209 11.08 7.23 28.63
C PRO A 209 10.74 5.86 28.01
N GLU A 210 9.85 5.09 28.64
CA GLU A 210 9.42 3.80 28.11
C GLU A 210 8.67 3.95 26.78
N PHE A 211 7.78 4.94 26.68
CA PHE A 211 7.06 5.22 25.44
C PHE A 211 8.00 5.69 24.33
N ARG A 212 9.05 6.48 24.64
CA ARG A 212 10.11 6.83 23.67
C ARG A 212 10.81 5.59 23.11
N LYS A 213 11.19 4.65 23.98
CA LYS A 213 11.82 3.39 23.57
C LYS A 213 10.91 2.58 22.65
N ARG A 214 9.61 2.56 22.96
CA ARG A 214 8.59 1.90 22.14
C ARG A 214 8.41 2.56 20.77
N LEU A 215 8.36 3.90 20.71
CA LEU A 215 8.34 4.68 19.46
C LEU A 215 9.58 4.37 18.60
N SER A 216 10.78 4.37 19.19
CA SER A 216 12.00 4.00 18.47
C SER A 216 11.91 2.61 17.85
N LYS A 217 11.47 1.60 18.61
CA LYS A 217 11.29 0.24 18.09
C LYS A 217 10.28 0.18 16.94
N ARG A 218 9.17 0.91 17.06
CA ARG A 218 8.17 1.03 15.98
C ARG A 218 8.81 1.61 14.72
N ASP A 219 9.52 2.73 14.86
CA ASP A 219 10.10 3.44 13.72
C ASP A 219 11.19 2.60 13.05
N ASP A 220 11.95 1.83 13.81
CA ASP A 220 12.95 0.90 13.27
C ASP A 220 12.29 -0.28 12.52
N LEU A 221 11.20 -0.84 13.05
CA LEU A 221 10.41 -1.85 12.34
C LEU A 221 9.81 -1.28 11.04
N LEU A 222 9.23 -0.08 11.08
CA LEU A 222 8.68 0.58 9.89
C LEU A 222 9.74 0.79 8.81
N LYS A 223 10.94 1.28 9.17
CA LYS A 223 12.05 1.42 8.20
C LYS A 223 12.40 0.10 7.51
N ILE A 224 12.39 -1.02 8.24
CA ILE A 224 12.66 -2.34 7.68
C ILE A 224 11.57 -2.76 6.69
N LEU A 225 10.30 -2.56 7.07
CA LEU A 225 9.15 -2.88 6.22
C LEU A 225 9.17 -2.04 4.93
N GLU A 226 9.33 -0.72 5.05
CA GLU A 226 9.43 0.23 3.94
C GLU A 226 10.57 -0.12 2.99
N SER A 227 11.76 -0.43 3.52
CA SER A 227 12.92 -0.77 2.68
C SER A 227 12.64 -1.98 1.78
N LYS A 228 11.98 -3.01 2.32
CA LYS A 228 11.66 -4.21 1.55
C LYS A 228 10.59 -3.96 0.49
N ALA A 229 9.57 -3.17 0.81
CA ALA A 229 8.57 -2.80 -0.18
C ALA A 229 9.15 -1.90 -1.27
N ALA A 230 9.99 -0.92 -0.93
CA ALA A 230 10.66 -0.06 -1.89
C ALA A 230 11.57 -0.83 -2.86
N ASP A 231 12.27 -1.86 -2.37
CA ASP A 231 13.09 -2.72 -3.24
C ASP A 231 12.22 -3.53 -4.21
N MET A 232 11.07 -4.02 -3.76
CA MET A 232 10.10 -4.72 -4.62
C MET A 232 9.41 -3.78 -5.60
N GLU A 233 9.00 -2.59 -5.14
CA GLU A 233 8.41 -1.52 -5.95
C GLU A 233 9.33 -1.15 -7.10
N LYS A 234 10.64 -1.07 -6.84
CA LYS A 234 11.62 -0.84 -7.90
C LYS A 234 11.56 -1.93 -8.97
N VAL A 235 11.47 -3.21 -8.60
CA VAL A 235 11.35 -4.30 -9.58
C VAL A 235 10.05 -4.16 -10.38
N VAL A 236 8.93 -3.95 -9.69
CA VAL A 236 7.60 -3.71 -10.29
C VAL A 236 7.65 -2.54 -11.28
N TRP A 237 8.26 -1.43 -10.91
CA TRP A 237 8.40 -0.26 -11.77
C TRP A 237 9.17 -0.59 -13.06
N HIS A 238 10.27 -1.35 -12.98
CA HIS A 238 11.01 -1.77 -14.19
C HIS A 238 10.14 -2.67 -15.08
N GLU A 239 9.36 -3.57 -14.50
CA GLU A 239 8.43 -4.41 -15.26
C GLU A 239 7.36 -3.57 -15.97
N LEU A 240 6.75 -2.60 -15.26
CA LEU A 240 5.74 -1.69 -15.80
C LEU A 240 6.30 -0.83 -16.94
N PHE A 241 7.47 -0.23 -16.74
CA PHE A 241 8.15 0.59 -17.74
C PHE A 241 8.52 -0.20 -18.99
N ASN A 242 9.13 -1.39 -18.83
CA ASN A 242 9.46 -2.25 -19.96
C ASN A 242 8.21 -2.77 -20.67
N GLY A 243 7.13 -3.03 -19.93
CA GLY A 243 5.84 -3.43 -20.50
C GLY A 243 5.23 -2.35 -21.40
N LEU A 244 5.32 -1.08 -20.98
CA LEU A 244 4.91 0.07 -21.81
C LEU A 244 5.66 0.10 -23.14
N GLU A 245 7.00 0.05 -23.12
CA GLU A 245 7.80 0.09 -24.35
C GLU A 245 7.45 -1.05 -25.33
N ARG A 246 7.14 -2.25 -24.81
CA ARG A 246 6.75 -3.41 -25.63
C ARG A 246 5.38 -3.19 -26.28
N ARG A 247 4.42 -2.63 -25.54
CA ARG A 247 3.09 -2.31 -26.07
C ARG A 247 3.18 -1.28 -27.20
N GLU A 248 3.96 -0.22 -27.01
CA GLU A 248 4.14 0.83 -28.02
C GLU A 248 4.77 0.29 -29.31
N LYS A 249 5.79 -0.57 -29.20
CA LYS A 249 6.42 -1.22 -30.36
C LYS A 249 5.45 -2.11 -31.13
N THR A 250 4.56 -2.81 -30.44
CA THR A 250 3.60 -3.74 -31.08
C THR A 250 2.51 -2.98 -31.84
N SER A 251 1.99 -1.88 -31.27
CA SER A 251 1.02 -1.01 -31.95
C SER A 251 1.59 -0.38 -33.22
N ALA A 252 2.87 0.01 -33.22
CA ALA A 252 3.52 0.62 -34.39
C ALA A 252 3.77 -0.34 -35.57
N VAL A 253 3.70 -1.67 -35.34
CA VAL A 253 3.89 -2.69 -36.38
C VAL A 253 2.55 -3.07 -37.03
N GLY A 254 1.43 -2.95 -36.33
CA GLY A 254 0.09 -3.28 -36.84
C GLY A 254 -0.52 -2.25 -37.79
N ASP A 255 0.01 -1.02 -37.82
CA ASP A 255 -0.50 0.09 -38.66
C ASP A 255 0.24 0.23 -40.02
N LYS A 256 1.03 -0.77 -40.43
CA LYS A 256 1.73 -0.81 -41.73
C LYS A 256 1.20 -1.92 -42.63
#